data_AF-A0A7Z0D5G9-F1
#
_entry.id   AF-A0A7Z0D5G9-F1
#
_cell.length_a   1.000
_cell.length_b   1.000
_cell.length_c   1.000
_cell.angle_alpha   90.00
_cell.angle_beta   90.00
_cell.angle_gamma   90.00
#
_symmetry.space_group_name_H-M   'P 1'
#
loop_
_entity.id
_entity.type
_entity.pdbx_description
1 polymer ?
#
loop_
_entity_poly.entity_id
_entity_poly.type
_entity_poly.pdbx_seq_one_letter_code
_entity_poly.pdbx_strand_id
1 'polypeptide(L)'
;MPLTHRAAGGQHSGRRRWYVRLVAALLAAALAWHMLAGFIWSSGSSPIRNVVGATTLNSYMLPMFGQSWSVFAPNPIRSNTSFDVRATKPGTDEPTQWYSISGRDVDMAIKHHLLPSRLYLTNFQLMSHYRSAFDKLNDDGQAAVGTSYKNPSWSSALRNRLAGGSEASPDVATFISNARAVNALASAVAEARWGEHIDRVQIRTINTPVPPYDDRLDDDYHAQSTYIMTGWRPVSDVKNVDSTTINRMYGAKAGNR
;
A
#
# COMPACT_ATOMS: atom_id res chain seq x y z
N MET A 1 -26.95 15.77 -101.15
CA MET A 1 -27.92 15.00 -100.31
C MET A 1 -27.14 14.24 -99.23
N PRO A 2 -27.69 14.08 -98.02
CA PRO A 2 -27.12 14.76 -96.85
C PRO A 2 -26.96 13.86 -95.59
N LEU A 3 -26.48 14.46 -94.49
CA LEU A 3 -26.58 14.03 -93.08
C LEU A 3 -25.72 12.80 -92.69
N THR A 4 -25.13 12.62 -91.50
CA THR A 4 -25.41 13.03 -90.11
C THR A 4 -24.10 12.92 -89.31
N HIS A 5 -23.68 13.92 -88.52
CA HIS A 5 -24.07 14.25 -87.15
C HIS A 5 -23.21 13.61 -86.03
N ARG A 6 -22.47 14.51 -85.40
CA ARG A 6 -21.85 14.56 -84.06
C ARG A 6 -22.52 13.73 -82.94
N ALA A 7 -21.64 13.05 -82.18
CA ALA A 7 -21.60 12.79 -80.74
C ALA A 7 -22.78 12.11 -80.00
N ALA A 8 -22.44 11.09 -79.21
CA ALA A 8 -22.94 10.88 -77.84
C ALA A 8 -21.90 9.99 -77.13
N GLY A 9 -21.12 10.48 -76.18
CA GLY A 9 -21.63 10.97 -74.90
C GLY A 9 -21.34 9.89 -73.87
N GLY A 10 -20.10 9.87 -73.37
CA GLY A 10 -19.73 9.06 -72.21
C GLY A 10 -20.55 9.52 -71.01
N GLN A 11 -21.67 8.84 -70.75
CA GLN A 11 -22.53 9.15 -69.63
C GLN A 11 -21.84 8.76 -68.34
N HIS A 12 -21.49 9.78 -67.56
CA HIS A 12 -20.95 9.68 -66.23
C HIS A 12 -21.79 8.73 -65.35
N SER A 13 -21.12 7.77 -64.74
CA SER A 13 -21.62 6.80 -63.75
C SER A 13 -21.97 7.45 -62.40
N GLY A 14 -22.82 8.48 -62.40
CA GLY A 14 -23.18 9.29 -61.22
C GLY A 14 -24.06 8.56 -60.19
N ARG A 15 -24.81 7.54 -60.58
CA ARG A 15 -25.75 6.83 -59.69
C ARG A 15 -25.10 5.79 -58.77
N ARG A 16 -23.85 5.37 -59.00
CA ARG A 16 -23.16 4.34 -58.20
C ARG A 16 -22.19 4.90 -57.15
N ARG A 17 -22.19 6.21 -56.90
CA ARG A 17 -21.26 6.86 -55.95
C ARG A 17 -21.93 7.61 -54.78
N TRP A 18 -23.26 7.68 -54.75
CA TRP A 18 -23.97 8.41 -53.68
C TRP A 18 -23.80 7.71 -52.32
N TYR A 19 -23.85 6.38 -52.28
CA TYR A 19 -23.62 5.62 -51.04
C TYR A 19 -22.19 5.80 -50.56
N VAL A 20 -21.21 5.86 -51.48
CA VAL A 20 -19.80 6.16 -51.13
C VAL A 20 -19.68 7.53 -50.49
N ARG A 21 -20.32 8.55 -51.07
CA ARG A 21 -20.34 9.92 -50.51
C ARG A 21 -21.04 9.99 -49.16
N LEU A 22 -22.15 9.27 -49.01
CA LEU A 22 -22.90 9.19 -47.75
C LEU A 22 -22.06 8.52 -46.65
N VAL A 23 -21.45 7.37 -46.96
CA VAL A 23 -20.55 6.67 -46.03
C VAL A 23 -19.35 7.56 -45.67
N ALA A 24 -18.73 8.23 -46.65
CA ALA A 24 -17.63 9.15 -46.39
C ALA A 24 -18.05 10.33 -45.48
N ALA A 25 -19.23 10.90 -45.70
CA ALA A 25 -19.77 11.96 -44.86
C ALA A 25 -20.04 11.49 -43.43
N LEU A 26 -20.59 10.28 -43.25
CA LEU A 26 -20.81 9.68 -41.94
C LEU A 26 -19.49 9.43 -41.19
N LEU A 27 -18.48 8.91 -41.88
CA LEU A 27 -17.15 8.69 -41.30
C LEU A 27 -16.48 10.01 -40.91
N ALA A 28 -16.57 11.03 -41.77
CA ALA A 28 -16.04 12.36 -41.46
C ALA A 28 -16.74 13.00 -40.25
N ALA A 29 -18.07 12.85 -40.16
CA ALA A 29 -18.84 13.34 -39.01
C ALA A 29 -18.47 12.59 -37.72
N ALA A 30 -18.30 11.26 -37.78
CA ALA A 30 -17.87 10.46 -36.63
C ALA A 30 -16.46 10.85 -36.16
N LEU A 31 -15.53 11.08 -37.10
CA LEU A 31 -14.18 11.55 -36.78
C LEU A 31 -14.21 12.95 -36.15
N ALA A 32 -14.94 13.88 -36.74
CA ALA A 32 -15.09 15.24 -36.21
C ALA A 32 -15.70 15.23 -34.81
N TRP A 33 -16.73 14.40 -34.59
CA TRP A 33 -17.30 14.17 -33.27
C TRP A 33 -16.27 13.65 -32.27
N HIS A 34 -15.49 12.63 -32.65
CA HIS A 34 -14.48 12.04 -31.77
C HIS A 34 -13.38 13.05 -31.40
N MET A 35 -12.91 13.85 -32.37
CA MET A 35 -11.93 14.92 -32.13
C MET A 35 -12.50 16.00 -31.20
N LEU A 36 -13.76 16.41 -31.40
CA LEU A 36 -14.44 17.37 -30.53
C LEU A 36 -14.59 16.83 -29.10
N ALA A 37 -15.04 15.59 -28.95
CA ALA A 37 -15.17 14.92 -27.65
C ALA A 37 -13.80 14.83 -26.95
N GLY A 38 -12.75 14.47 -27.69
CA GLY A 38 -11.38 14.45 -27.18
C GLY A 38 -10.87 15.83 -26.75
N PHE A 39 -11.13 16.86 -27.55
CA PHE A 39 -10.78 18.24 -27.22
C PHE A 39 -11.49 18.70 -25.93
N ILE A 40 -12.79 18.46 -25.80
CA ILE A 40 -13.55 18.84 -24.59
C ILE A 40 -13.06 18.03 -23.38
N TRP A 41 -12.80 16.74 -23.54
CA TRP A 41 -12.29 15.87 -22.47
C TRP A 41 -10.91 16.29 -21.97
N SER A 42 -10.01 16.68 -22.88
CA SER A 42 -8.67 17.17 -22.56
C SER A 42 -8.64 18.64 -22.13
N SER A 43 -9.66 19.43 -22.46
CA SER A 43 -9.75 20.82 -22.01
C SER A 43 -9.86 20.88 -20.49
N GLY A 44 -9.29 21.92 -19.85
CA GLY A 44 -9.44 22.15 -18.41
C GLY A 44 -10.89 22.42 -17.98
N SER A 45 -11.11 23.06 -16.83
CA SER A 45 -12.46 23.47 -16.42
C SER A 45 -13.01 24.53 -17.39
N SER A 46 -14.01 24.15 -18.20
CA SER A 46 -14.68 25.05 -19.15
C SER A 46 -16.21 24.92 -19.04
N PRO A 47 -16.99 25.97 -19.36
CA PRO A 47 -18.45 25.91 -19.28
C PRO A 47 -19.05 24.78 -20.13
N ILE A 48 -18.49 24.54 -21.31
CA ILE A 48 -18.93 23.47 -22.22
C ILE A 48 -18.70 22.10 -21.57
N ARG A 49 -17.54 21.89 -20.96
CA ARG A 49 -17.23 20.64 -20.25
C ARG A 49 -18.18 20.41 -19.07
N ASN A 50 -18.55 21.48 -18.36
CA ASN A 50 -19.49 21.40 -17.23
C ASN A 50 -20.90 21.02 -17.69
N VAL A 51 -21.36 21.53 -18.85
CA VAL A 51 -22.68 21.20 -19.42
C VAL A 51 -22.74 19.76 -19.91
N VAL A 52 -21.71 19.27 -20.61
CA VAL A 52 -21.67 17.87 -21.09
C VAL A 52 -21.52 16.88 -19.93
N GLY A 53 -20.82 17.28 -18.88
CA GLY A 53 -20.61 16.50 -17.67
C GLY A 53 -19.43 15.52 -17.79
N ALA A 54 -18.71 15.37 -16.68
CA ALA A 54 -17.53 14.51 -16.62
C ALA A 54 -17.87 13.03 -16.87
N THR A 55 -19.00 12.53 -16.34
CA THR A 55 -19.41 11.13 -16.46
C THR A 55 -19.63 10.71 -17.91
N THR A 56 -20.35 11.53 -18.69
CA THR A 56 -20.68 11.27 -20.10
C THR A 56 -19.42 11.25 -20.98
N LEU A 57 -18.53 12.24 -20.78
CA LEU A 57 -17.26 12.29 -21.49
C LEU A 57 -16.36 11.09 -21.14
N ASN A 58 -16.30 10.75 -19.84
CA ASN A 58 -15.52 9.62 -19.36
C ASN A 58 -16.04 8.28 -19.91
N SER A 59 -17.36 8.06 -19.95
CA SER A 59 -17.92 6.82 -20.50
C SER A 59 -17.62 6.62 -21.98
N TYR A 60 -17.52 7.71 -22.75
CA TYR A 60 -17.16 7.65 -24.17
C TYR A 60 -15.64 7.49 -24.37
N MET A 61 -14.82 8.25 -23.64
CA MET A 61 -13.38 8.33 -23.87
C MET A 61 -12.57 7.21 -23.19
N LEU A 62 -12.91 6.82 -21.95
CA LEU A 62 -12.12 5.86 -21.16
C LEU A 62 -11.98 4.46 -21.79
N PRO A 63 -12.97 3.91 -22.54
CA PRO A 63 -12.77 2.63 -23.22
C PRO A 63 -11.64 2.66 -24.27
N MET A 64 -11.37 3.82 -24.88
CA MET A 64 -10.33 4.00 -25.90
C MET A 64 -9.03 4.56 -25.32
N PHE A 65 -9.13 5.42 -24.29
CA PHE A 65 -8.02 6.15 -23.68
C PHE A 65 -7.96 5.91 -22.18
N GLY A 66 -7.94 4.64 -21.76
CA GLY A 66 -7.78 4.26 -20.36
C GLY A 66 -6.48 4.82 -19.80
N GLN A 67 -6.57 5.83 -18.93
CA GLN A 67 -5.41 6.40 -18.25
C GLN A 67 -5.05 5.54 -17.02
N SER A 68 -4.27 4.49 -17.23
CA SER A 68 -3.68 3.74 -16.12
C SER A 68 -2.29 4.28 -15.79
N TRP A 69 -2.23 5.19 -14.82
CA TRP A 69 -0.96 5.65 -14.23
C TRP A 69 -0.23 4.56 -13.44
N SER A 70 -0.89 3.41 -13.21
CA SER A 70 -0.32 2.23 -12.53
C SER A 70 0.89 1.65 -13.26
N VAL A 71 1.02 1.86 -14.58
CA VAL A 71 2.19 1.41 -15.35
C VAL A 71 3.47 2.18 -14.97
N PHE A 72 3.35 3.45 -14.56
CA PHE A 72 4.48 4.31 -14.24
C PHE A 72 4.76 4.44 -12.75
N ALA A 73 3.74 4.25 -11.91
CA ALA A 73 3.89 4.24 -10.47
C ALA A 73 2.90 3.23 -9.86
N PRO A 74 3.20 1.92 -9.90
CA PRO A 74 2.38 0.94 -9.20
C PRO A 74 2.38 1.29 -7.71
N ASN A 75 1.20 1.63 -7.16
CA ASN A 75 0.98 1.95 -5.75
C ASN A 75 1.98 2.98 -5.16
N PRO A 76 1.85 4.28 -5.46
CA PRO A 76 2.66 5.30 -4.79
C PRO A 76 2.50 5.16 -3.27
N ILE A 77 3.59 5.22 -2.52
CA ILE A 77 3.56 5.12 -1.05
C ILE A 77 2.77 6.34 -0.52
N ARG A 78 1.61 6.09 0.10
CA ARG A 78 0.70 7.13 0.62
C ARG A 78 0.81 7.33 2.13
N SER A 79 1.67 6.58 2.78
CA SER A 79 1.81 6.61 4.23
C SER A 79 3.21 6.19 4.67
N ASN A 80 3.64 6.74 5.79
CA ASN A 80 4.81 6.26 6.51
C ASN A 80 4.35 5.17 7.49
N THR A 81 5.05 4.04 7.51
CA THR A 81 4.77 2.98 8.48
C THR A 81 5.93 2.87 9.47
N SER A 82 5.64 2.95 10.77
CA SER A 82 6.61 2.72 11.84
C SER A 82 6.25 1.49 12.66
N PHE A 83 7.29 0.88 13.23
CA PHE A 83 7.19 -0.32 14.07
C PHE A 83 7.83 -0.03 15.42
N ASP A 84 7.02 -0.18 16.45
CA ASP A 84 7.45 0.07 17.82
C ASP A 84 7.20 -1.16 18.70
N VAL A 85 8.06 -1.31 19.70
CA VAL A 85 7.98 -2.36 20.71
C VAL A 85 7.96 -1.75 22.10
N ARG A 86 7.27 -2.41 23.02
CA ARG A 86 7.40 -2.20 24.47
C ARG A 86 7.35 -3.52 25.20
N ALA A 87 7.75 -3.51 26.46
CA ALA A 87 7.92 -4.70 27.26
C ALA A 87 7.32 -4.54 28.67
N THR A 88 7.03 -5.64 29.35
CA THR A 88 6.81 -5.69 30.80
C THR A 88 7.90 -6.53 31.46
N LYS A 89 8.30 -6.17 32.68
CA LYS A 89 9.24 -6.97 33.48
C LYS A 89 8.49 -8.00 34.33
N PRO A 90 9.14 -9.09 34.77
CA PRO A 90 8.54 -10.05 35.69
C PRO A 90 8.03 -9.37 36.96
N GLY A 91 6.82 -9.73 37.40
CA GLY A 91 6.23 -9.22 38.63
C GLY A 91 5.67 -7.79 38.57
N THR A 92 5.75 -7.12 37.42
CA THR A 92 5.10 -5.83 37.17
C THR A 92 4.26 -5.87 35.91
N ASP A 93 3.05 -5.30 35.96
CA ASP A 93 2.23 -5.06 34.78
C ASP A 93 2.48 -3.66 34.18
N GLU A 94 3.40 -2.88 34.76
CA GLU A 94 3.78 -1.57 34.23
C GLU A 94 4.61 -1.75 32.94
N PRO A 95 4.10 -1.29 31.79
CA PRO A 95 4.81 -1.41 30.53
C PRO A 95 5.89 -0.33 30.41
N THR A 96 7.00 -0.67 29.76
CA THR A 96 7.99 0.31 29.33
C THR A 96 7.37 1.32 28.35
N GLN A 97 8.07 2.44 28.14
CA GLN A 97 7.77 3.32 27.03
C GLN A 97 7.94 2.60 25.69
N TRP A 98 7.19 3.06 24.68
CA TRP A 98 7.34 2.59 23.31
C TRP A 98 8.71 2.96 22.76
N TYR A 99 9.37 1.99 22.13
CA TYR A 99 10.64 2.16 21.46
C TYR A 99 10.46 1.89 19.97
N SER A 100 10.86 2.84 19.11
CA SER A 100 10.73 2.68 17.67
C SER A 100 11.90 1.91 17.06
N ILE A 101 11.65 0.67 16.63
CA ILE A 101 12.63 -0.17 15.93
C ILE A 101 12.95 0.47 14.58
N SER A 102 11.90 0.80 13.81
CA SER A 102 12.04 1.43 12.50
C SER A 102 12.74 2.80 12.55
N GLY A 103 12.45 3.62 13.56
CA GLY A 103 13.14 4.89 13.76
C GLY A 103 14.62 4.68 14.01
N ARG A 104 14.97 3.70 14.86
CA ARG A 104 16.37 3.35 15.11
C ARG A 104 17.08 2.84 13.86
N ASP A 105 16.42 2.01 13.07
CA ASP A 105 16.96 1.48 11.82
C ASP A 105 17.29 2.60 10.82
N VAL A 106 16.39 3.58 10.66
CA VAL A 106 16.60 4.75 9.80
C VAL A 106 17.74 5.62 10.33
N ASP A 107 17.78 5.87 11.64
CA ASP A 107 18.83 6.67 12.28
C ASP A 107 20.22 6.05 12.11
N MET A 108 20.32 4.72 12.18
CA MET A 108 21.59 4.00 12.05
C MET A 108 22.02 3.74 10.62
N ALA A 109 21.09 3.53 9.69
CA ALA A 109 21.45 3.08 8.35
C ALA A 109 21.41 4.21 7.32
N ILE A 110 20.53 5.19 7.49
CA ILE A 110 20.23 6.22 6.48
C ILE A 110 20.74 7.59 6.92
N LYS A 111 20.38 8.05 8.12
CA LYS A 111 20.71 9.41 8.53
C LYS A 111 22.23 9.60 8.64
N HIS A 112 22.73 10.68 8.04
CA HIS A 112 24.15 11.07 8.05
C HIS A 112 25.13 10.06 7.42
N HIS A 113 24.64 9.10 6.62
CA HIS A 113 25.47 8.14 5.91
C HIS A 113 25.48 8.42 4.40
N LEU A 114 26.67 8.61 3.82
CA LEU A 114 26.83 8.81 2.37
C LEU A 114 26.55 7.53 1.57
N LEU A 115 26.84 6.37 2.16
CA LEU A 115 26.64 5.05 1.57
C LEU A 115 25.80 4.19 2.51
N PRO A 116 24.48 4.41 2.56
CA PRO A 116 23.61 3.69 3.48
C PRO A 116 23.63 2.19 3.17
N SER A 117 23.89 1.37 4.19
CA SER A 117 23.73 -0.07 4.10
C SER A 117 22.27 -0.40 3.83
N ARG A 118 21.98 -1.46 3.06
CA ARG A 118 20.61 -1.93 2.81
C ARG A 118 20.10 -2.91 3.87
N LEU A 119 20.92 -3.25 4.87
CA LEU A 119 20.56 -4.22 5.91
C LEU A 119 19.29 -3.81 6.70
N TYR A 120 19.06 -2.51 6.88
CA TYR A 120 17.85 -2.02 7.55
C TYR A 120 16.56 -2.47 6.86
N LEU A 121 16.59 -2.70 5.53
CA LEU A 121 15.41 -3.10 4.76
C LEU A 121 14.85 -4.45 5.23
N THR A 122 15.65 -5.32 5.85
CA THR A 122 15.19 -6.62 6.34
C THR A 122 14.06 -6.46 7.36
N ASN A 123 14.18 -5.52 8.30
CA ASN A 123 13.13 -5.26 9.28
C ASN A 123 11.88 -4.65 8.63
N PHE A 124 12.07 -3.71 7.71
CA PHE A 124 10.95 -3.11 6.95
C PHE A 124 10.20 -4.16 6.12
N GLN A 125 10.91 -5.08 5.47
CA GLN A 125 10.31 -6.17 4.69
C GLN A 125 9.53 -7.14 5.59
N LEU A 126 10.12 -7.59 6.70
CA LEU A 126 9.44 -8.46 7.67
C LEU A 126 8.12 -7.84 8.12
N MET A 127 8.16 -6.56 8.46
CA MET A 127 6.99 -5.88 8.98
C MET A 127 5.96 -5.56 7.89
N SER A 128 6.41 -5.28 6.67
CA SER A 128 5.52 -5.19 5.50
C SER A 128 4.82 -6.52 5.23
N HIS A 129 5.53 -7.64 5.30
CA HIS A 129 4.94 -8.98 5.14
C HIS A 129 3.94 -9.30 6.26
N TYR A 130 4.25 -8.91 7.51
CA TYR A 130 3.33 -9.02 8.62
C TYR A 130 2.05 -8.21 8.39
N ARG A 131 2.18 -6.93 8.02
CA ARG A 131 1.03 -6.05 7.73
C ARG A 131 0.19 -6.58 6.58
N SER A 132 0.81 -6.93 5.45
CA SER A 132 0.09 -7.49 4.30
C SER A 132 -0.62 -8.80 4.63
N ALA A 133 -0.07 -9.63 5.52
CA ALA A 133 -0.75 -10.83 5.99
C ALA A 133 -1.89 -10.53 6.98
N PHE A 134 -1.75 -9.49 7.80
CA PHE A 134 -2.80 -8.99 8.69
C PHE A 134 -4.00 -8.45 7.91
N ASP A 135 -3.75 -7.65 6.87
CA ASP A 135 -4.80 -7.02 6.05
C ASP A 135 -5.66 -8.05 5.28
N LYS A 136 -5.18 -9.30 5.14
CA LYS A 136 -5.93 -10.41 4.54
C LYS A 136 -6.82 -11.17 5.54
N LEU A 137 -6.67 -10.93 6.84
CA LEU A 137 -7.56 -11.49 7.84
C LEU A 137 -8.91 -10.77 7.76
N ASN A 138 -9.99 -11.48 8.06
CA ASN A 138 -11.30 -10.89 8.28
C ASN A 138 -11.32 -10.05 9.57
N ASP A 139 -12.37 -9.25 9.76
CA ASP A 139 -12.49 -8.32 10.90
C ASP A 139 -12.34 -9.04 12.26
N ASP A 140 -12.98 -10.19 12.44
CA ASP A 140 -12.85 -11.01 13.65
C ASP A 140 -11.41 -11.50 13.86
N GLY A 141 -10.74 -11.87 12.78
CA GLY A 141 -9.36 -12.30 12.81
C GLY A 141 -8.40 -11.16 13.17
N GLN A 142 -8.61 -9.97 12.60
CA GLN A 142 -7.87 -8.76 12.94
C GLN A 142 -8.06 -8.40 14.42
N ALA A 143 -9.30 -8.45 14.93
CA ALA A 143 -9.58 -8.24 16.34
C ALA A 143 -8.91 -9.29 17.24
N ALA A 144 -8.86 -10.56 16.81
CA ALA A 144 -8.22 -11.64 17.55
C ALA A 144 -6.71 -11.42 17.77
N VAL A 145 -6.02 -10.68 16.90
CA VAL A 145 -4.58 -10.35 17.06
C VAL A 145 -4.30 -9.54 18.31
N GLY A 146 -5.28 -8.73 18.76
CA GLY A 146 -5.25 -7.95 19.99
C GLY A 146 -5.32 -8.80 21.27
N THR A 147 -5.61 -10.11 21.15
CA THR A 147 -5.67 -11.02 22.30
C THR A 147 -4.29 -11.21 22.91
N SER A 148 -4.19 -11.06 24.23
CA SER A 148 -2.95 -11.28 24.99
C SER A 148 -2.77 -12.75 25.38
N TYR A 149 -1.54 -13.23 25.36
CA TYR A 149 -1.19 -14.60 25.69
C TYR A 149 0.01 -14.62 26.65
N LYS A 150 -0.02 -15.56 27.60
CA LYS A 150 1.07 -15.76 28.57
C LYS A 150 1.94 -17.00 28.26
N ASN A 151 1.41 -17.96 27.50
CA ASN A 151 2.09 -19.22 27.22
C ASN A 151 2.91 -19.14 25.91
N PRO A 152 4.13 -19.69 25.85
CA PRO A 152 4.92 -19.82 24.62
C PRO A 152 4.18 -20.44 23.42
N SER A 153 3.14 -21.26 23.65
CA SER A 153 2.27 -21.82 22.61
C SER A 153 1.25 -20.84 22.01
N TRP A 154 1.40 -19.55 22.28
CA TRP A 154 0.49 -18.48 21.82
C TRP A 154 0.20 -18.53 20.32
N SER A 155 1.18 -18.91 19.48
CA SER A 155 1.02 -18.91 18.03
C SER A 155 0.04 -19.99 17.59
N SER A 156 0.04 -21.15 18.25
CA SER A 156 -0.90 -22.24 17.98
C SER A 156 -2.30 -21.87 18.47
N ALA A 157 -2.40 -21.26 19.65
CA ALA A 157 -3.67 -20.79 20.19
C ALA A 157 -4.30 -19.68 19.31
N LEU A 158 -3.50 -18.74 18.81
CA LEU A 158 -3.96 -17.71 17.88
C LEU A 158 -4.36 -18.33 16.53
N ARG A 159 -3.56 -19.26 15.99
CA ARG A 159 -3.88 -19.99 14.75
C ARG A 159 -5.24 -20.68 14.85
N ASN A 160 -5.48 -21.42 15.94
CA ASN A 160 -6.74 -22.13 16.15
C ASN A 160 -7.94 -21.18 16.26
N ARG A 161 -7.75 -20.01 16.91
CA ARG A 161 -8.76 -18.97 16.99
C ARG A 161 -9.08 -18.38 15.61
N LEU A 162 -8.05 -18.06 14.82
CA LEU A 162 -8.20 -17.52 13.47
C LEU A 162 -8.85 -18.53 12.51
N ALA A 163 -8.65 -19.83 12.74
CA ALA A 163 -9.23 -20.89 11.92
C ALA A 163 -10.68 -21.25 12.30
N GLY A 164 -11.23 -20.69 13.38
CA GLY A 164 -12.62 -20.94 13.79
C GLY A 164 -12.95 -22.41 14.07
N GLY A 165 -11.97 -23.22 14.48
CA GLY A 165 -12.14 -24.66 14.70
C GLY A 165 -12.02 -25.54 13.45
N SER A 166 -11.73 -24.94 12.29
CA SER A 166 -11.43 -25.66 11.04
C SER A 166 -9.92 -25.68 10.77
N GLU A 167 -9.50 -26.29 9.66
CA GLU A 167 -8.12 -26.17 9.18
C GLU A 167 -7.80 -24.71 8.83
N ALA A 168 -6.64 -24.22 9.27
CA ALA A 168 -6.25 -22.84 9.02
C ALA A 168 -5.92 -22.62 7.55
N SER A 169 -6.49 -21.56 6.95
CA SER A 169 -6.21 -21.18 5.57
C SER A 169 -4.73 -20.85 5.34
N PRO A 170 -4.25 -20.88 4.09
CA PRO A 170 -2.88 -20.46 3.75
C PRO A 170 -2.54 -19.04 4.20
N ASP A 171 -3.50 -18.12 4.17
CA ASP A 171 -3.31 -16.74 4.65
C ASP A 171 -3.13 -16.68 6.17
N VAL A 172 -3.93 -17.45 6.94
CA VAL A 172 -3.74 -17.58 8.39
C VAL A 172 -2.38 -18.19 8.71
N ALA A 173 -1.96 -19.22 7.96
CA ALA A 173 -0.65 -19.83 8.15
C ALA A 173 0.50 -18.84 7.89
N THR A 174 0.39 -18.05 6.83
CA THR A 174 1.34 -16.99 6.47
C THR A 174 1.40 -15.92 7.55
N PHE A 175 0.23 -15.45 8.02
CA PHE A 175 0.14 -14.48 9.11
C PHE A 175 0.84 -14.98 10.38
N ILE A 176 0.57 -16.21 10.81
CA ILE A 176 1.17 -16.78 12.02
C ILE A 176 2.69 -16.90 11.90
N SER A 177 3.22 -17.24 10.72
CA SER A 177 4.67 -17.31 10.49
C SER A 177 5.31 -15.92 10.63
N ASN A 178 4.74 -14.90 9.98
CA ASN A 178 5.20 -13.51 10.10
C ASN A 178 5.07 -12.99 11.54
N ALA A 179 3.96 -13.28 12.22
CA ALA A 179 3.73 -12.86 13.61
C ALA A 179 4.79 -13.45 14.56
N ARG A 180 5.20 -14.70 14.35
CA ARG A 180 6.28 -15.32 15.14
C ARG A 180 7.62 -14.63 14.90
N ALA A 181 7.95 -14.33 13.65
CA ALA A 181 9.19 -13.63 13.31
C ALA A 181 9.22 -12.19 13.87
N VAL A 182 8.11 -11.46 13.78
CA VAL A 182 7.95 -10.15 14.40
C VAL A 182 8.08 -10.23 15.93
N ASN A 183 7.47 -11.23 16.57
CA ASN A 183 7.59 -11.43 18.01
C ASN A 183 9.04 -11.76 18.44
N ALA A 184 9.75 -12.57 17.65
CA ALA A 184 11.15 -12.89 17.88
C ALA A 184 12.05 -11.65 17.77
N LEU A 185 11.88 -10.83 16.72
CA LEU A 185 12.61 -9.58 16.58
C LEU A 185 12.32 -8.63 17.76
N ALA A 186 11.03 -8.47 18.11
CA ALA A 186 10.63 -7.62 19.22
C ALA A 186 11.20 -8.11 20.57
N SER A 187 11.26 -9.42 20.78
CA SER A 187 11.86 -10.05 21.97
C SER A 187 13.35 -9.72 22.06
N ALA A 188 14.11 -9.95 20.98
CA ALA A 188 15.54 -9.69 20.96
C ALA A 188 15.87 -8.19 21.14
N VAL A 189 15.07 -7.30 20.52
CA VAL A 189 15.21 -5.85 20.72
C VAL A 189 14.87 -5.46 22.16
N ALA A 190 13.82 -6.04 22.73
CA ALA A 190 13.42 -5.76 24.11
C ALA A 190 14.48 -6.17 25.12
N GLU A 191 15.05 -7.37 24.96
CA GLU A 191 16.15 -7.86 25.79
C GLU A 191 17.38 -6.97 25.67
N ALA A 192 17.75 -6.57 24.46
CA ALA A 192 18.88 -5.68 24.25
C ALA A 192 18.67 -4.30 24.89
N ARG A 193 17.44 -3.78 24.81
CA ARG A 193 17.11 -2.44 25.27
C ARG A 193 16.93 -2.35 26.78
N TRP A 194 16.29 -3.35 27.38
CA TRP A 194 15.81 -3.31 28.76
C TRP A 194 16.37 -4.42 29.66
N GLY A 195 17.24 -5.29 29.13
CA GLY A 195 17.89 -6.39 29.84
C GLY A 195 17.18 -7.74 29.63
N GLU A 196 17.81 -8.83 30.07
CA GLU A 196 17.38 -10.22 29.82
C GLU A 196 16.11 -10.64 30.60
N HIS A 197 15.69 -9.86 31.59
CA HIS A 197 14.53 -10.18 32.43
C HIS A 197 13.27 -9.45 31.96
N ILE A 198 12.77 -9.84 30.78
CA ILE A 198 11.50 -9.37 30.22
C ILE A 198 10.49 -10.53 30.25
N ASP A 199 9.24 -10.24 30.62
CA ASP A 199 8.16 -11.22 30.68
C ASP A 199 7.40 -11.29 29.35
N ARG A 200 6.90 -10.15 28.89
CA ARG A 200 6.08 -10.05 27.68
C ARG A 200 6.47 -8.82 26.87
N VAL A 201 6.26 -8.92 25.56
CA VAL A 201 6.39 -7.83 24.61
C VAL A 201 5.05 -7.51 23.96
N GLN A 202 4.89 -6.25 23.58
CA GLN A 202 3.79 -5.79 22.76
C GLN A 202 4.34 -4.99 21.59
N ILE A 203 3.79 -5.25 20.40
CA ILE A 203 4.17 -4.57 19.18
C ILE A 203 3.02 -3.69 18.72
N ARG A 204 3.36 -2.51 18.20
CA ARG A 204 2.43 -1.71 17.40
C ARG A 204 3.06 -1.37 16.05
N THR A 205 2.23 -1.43 15.02
CA THR A 205 2.49 -0.81 13.73
C THR A 205 1.68 0.46 13.66
N ILE A 206 2.33 1.58 13.32
CA ILE A 206 1.69 2.88 13.12
C ILE A 206 1.73 3.17 11.64
N ASN A 207 0.59 3.51 11.05
CA ASN A 207 0.52 3.97 9.67
C ASN A 207 0.05 5.43 9.65
N THR A 208 0.96 6.33 9.31
CA THR A 208 0.73 7.77 9.25
C THR A 208 0.52 8.17 7.79
N PRO A 209 -0.69 8.58 7.38
CA PRO A 209 -0.93 9.00 6.00
C PRO A 209 -0.12 10.27 5.68
N VAL A 210 0.29 10.39 4.41
CA VAL A 210 0.91 11.62 3.90
C VAL A 210 -0.17 12.71 3.82
N PRO A 211 0.11 13.95 4.28
CA PRO A 211 -0.83 15.06 4.16
C PRO A 211 -1.37 15.22 2.73
N PRO A 212 -2.70 15.38 2.56
CA PRO A 212 -3.32 15.73 1.29
C PRO A 212 -2.69 17.00 0.70
N TYR A 213 -2.68 17.13 -0.62
CA TYR A 213 -2.00 18.24 -1.29
C TYR A 213 -2.43 19.62 -0.77
N ASP A 214 -3.73 19.81 -0.57
CA ASP A 214 -4.32 21.08 -0.12
C ASP A 214 -3.89 21.47 1.30
N ASP A 215 -3.52 20.49 2.13
CA ASP A 215 -3.16 20.68 3.55
C ASP A 215 -1.64 20.65 3.79
N ARG A 216 -0.80 20.50 2.75
CA ARG A 216 0.66 20.32 2.92
C ARG A 216 1.42 21.53 3.44
N LEU A 217 0.84 22.71 3.28
CA LEU A 217 1.42 23.98 3.74
C LEU A 217 0.81 24.43 5.08
N ASP A 218 -0.12 23.65 5.63
CA ASP A 218 -0.68 23.89 6.95
C ASP A 218 0.23 23.25 8.00
N ASP A 219 0.96 24.09 8.73
CA ASP A 219 1.87 23.67 9.81
C ASP A 219 1.11 23.00 10.98
N ASP A 220 -0.20 23.26 11.11
CA ASP A 220 -1.07 22.68 12.15
C ASP A 220 -1.72 21.35 11.70
N TYR A 221 -1.48 20.91 10.46
CA TYR A 221 -2.04 19.65 9.98
C TYR A 221 -1.43 18.44 10.71
N HIS A 222 -2.28 17.64 11.35
CA HIS A 222 -1.89 16.40 12.00
C HIS A 222 -2.59 15.20 11.37
N ALA A 223 -1.81 14.40 10.64
CA ALA A 223 -2.27 13.17 10.02
C ALA A 223 -2.81 12.18 11.07
N GLN A 224 -4.07 11.76 10.92
CA GLN A 224 -4.65 10.72 11.76
C GLN A 224 -4.00 9.37 11.46
N SER A 225 -3.17 8.90 12.39
CA SER A 225 -2.46 7.63 12.25
C SER A 225 -3.37 6.47 12.64
N THR A 226 -3.28 5.36 11.89
CA THR A 226 -3.94 4.10 12.23
C THR A 226 -2.96 3.14 12.88
N TYR A 227 -3.46 2.27 13.75
CA TYR A 227 -2.64 1.38 14.56
C TYR A 227 -3.06 -0.07 14.38
N ILE A 228 -2.10 -0.95 14.18
CA ILE A 228 -2.26 -2.38 14.42
C ILE A 228 -1.50 -2.68 15.70
N MET A 229 -2.20 -3.13 16.73
CA MET A 229 -1.60 -3.44 18.02
C MET A 229 -1.80 -4.91 18.35
N THR A 230 -0.72 -5.61 18.66
CA THR A 230 -0.81 -6.98 19.15
C THR A 230 -1.32 -6.97 20.59
N GLY A 231 -1.93 -8.07 21.03
CA GLY A 231 -1.94 -8.38 22.46
C GLY A 231 -0.52 -8.59 22.98
N TRP A 232 -0.39 -8.66 24.31
CA TRP A 232 0.88 -9.05 24.93
C TRP A 232 1.25 -10.47 24.54
N ARG A 233 2.53 -10.67 24.21
CA ARG A 233 3.08 -11.97 23.82
C ARG A 233 4.25 -12.30 24.74
N PRO A 234 4.45 -13.58 25.11
CA PRO A 234 5.63 -13.95 25.85
C PRO A 234 6.87 -13.72 25.00
N VAL A 235 7.97 -13.39 25.66
CA VAL A 235 9.30 -13.30 25.03
C VAL A 235 9.62 -14.64 24.36
N SER A 236 10.13 -14.57 23.14
CA SER A 236 10.58 -15.74 22.38
C SER A 236 12.07 -15.93 22.52
N ASP A 237 12.48 -17.15 22.90
CA ASP A 237 13.88 -17.57 22.86
C ASP A 237 14.31 -17.73 21.39
N VAL A 238 15.09 -16.77 20.89
CA VAL A 238 15.56 -16.80 19.49
C VAL A 238 16.95 -17.42 19.46
N LYS A 239 16.98 -18.73 19.23
CA LYS A 239 18.24 -19.48 19.08
C LYS A 239 19.01 -18.97 17.86
N ASN A 240 20.34 -18.85 17.99
CA ASN A 240 21.29 -18.45 16.94
C ASN A 240 21.19 -16.98 16.48
N VAL A 241 20.67 -16.10 17.32
CA VAL A 241 20.74 -14.66 17.06
C VAL A 241 22.00 -14.07 17.67
N ASP A 242 22.72 -13.26 16.90
CA ASP A 242 23.89 -12.54 17.39
C ASP A 242 23.46 -11.40 18.34
N SER A 243 23.39 -11.74 19.62
CA SER A 243 23.05 -10.81 20.70
C SER A 243 24.02 -9.64 20.79
N THR A 244 25.29 -9.80 20.38
CA THR A 244 26.29 -8.73 20.39
C THR A 244 25.94 -7.65 19.36
N THR A 245 25.58 -8.08 18.15
CA THR A 245 25.15 -7.17 17.09
C THR A 245 23.83 -6.49 17.45
N ILE A 246 22.85 -7.23 17.98
CA ILE A 246 21.57 -6.64 18.41
C ILE A 246 21.78 -5.64 19.54
N ASN A 247 22.60 -5.95 20.55
CA ASN A 247 22.94 -5.01 21.62
C ASN A 247 23.60 -3.73 21.09
N ARG A 248 24.50 -3.85 20.12
CA ARG A 248 25.12 -2.68 19.47
C ARG A 248 24.08 -1.82 18.75
N MET A 249 23.12 -2.45 18.07
CA MET A 249 22.12 -1.75 17.27
C MET A 249 21.04 -1.11 18.14
N TYR A 250 20.46 -1.87 19.07
CA TYR A 250 19.23 -1.49 19.79
C TYR A 250 19.40 -1.31 21.30
N GLY A 251 20.57 -1.63 21.85
CA GLY A 251 20.84 -1.49 23.27
C GLY A 251 20.69 -0.06 23.78
N ALA A 252 20.53 0.08 25.10
CA ALA A 252 20.58 1.39 25.74
C ALA A 252 21.94 2.04 25.47
N LYS A 253 21.96 3.29 24.97
CA LYS A 253 23.21 4.05 24.86
C LYS A 253 23.78 4.21 26.27
N ALA A 254 25.06 3.91 26.46
CA ALA A 254 25.77 4.22 27.70
C ALA A 254 25.65 5.74 27.95
N GLY A 255 24.82 6.17 28.90
CA GLY A 255 24.64 7.59 29.19
C GLY A 255 23.34 8.04 29.85
N ASN A 256 22.26 7.24 29.84
CA ASN A 256 21.07 7.55 30.64
C ASN A 256 20.83 6.45 31.67
N ARG A 257 21.47 6.60 32.83
CA ARG A 257 21.02 6.05 34.10
C ARG A 257 20.41 7.17 34.90
#